data_AF-A0A511TGG9-F1
#
_entry.id   AF-A0A511TGG9-F1
#
_cell.length_a   1.000
_cell.length_b   1.000
_cell.length_c   1.000
_cell.angle_alpha   90.00
_cell.angle_beta   90.00
_cell.angle_gamma   90.00
#
_symmetry.space_group_name_H-M   'P 1'
#
loop_
_entity.id
_entity.type
_entity.pdbx_description
1 polymer ?
#
loop_
_entity_poly.entity_id
_entity_poly.type
_entity_poly.pdbx_seq_one_letter_code
_entity_poly.pdbx_strand_id
1 'polypeptide(L)'
;MKRASIILSTVMMSVGFANTAQAAPITVNGYVCAATYTRQPNLTYGQGYVVVQVYTAANCTGSFVGNYYYLGASASSAGYQYSEAERLGLFERATQAATQGTRVTLYVEGSGVGILDTTYRGN
;
A
#
# COMPACT_ATOMS: atom_id res chain seq x y z
N MET A 1 -64.60 -11.25 15.56
CA MET A 1 -64.43 -12.36 14.59
C MET A 1 -64.28 -11.78 13.19
N LYS A 2 -63.13 -11.95 12.52
CA LYS A 2 -63.02 -12.23 11.07
C LYS A 2 -61.58 -12.58 10.72
N ARG A 3 -61.39 -13.76 10.13
CA ARG A 3 -60.13 -14.26 9.57
C ARG A 3 -59.91 -13.66 8.18
N ALA A 4 -58.66 -13.42 7.80
CA ALA A 4 -58.24 -13.44 6.40
C ALA A 4 -56.76 -13.86 6.34
N SER A 5 -56.52 -14.88 5.54
CA SER A 5 -55.26 -15.62 5.42
C SER A 5 -54.38 -15.08 4.29
N ILE A 6 -53.06 -15.10 4.55
CA ILE A 6 -51.90 -15.43 3.69
C ILE A 6 -51.98 -15.12 2.19
N ILE A 7 -51.03 -14.31 1.70
CA ILE A 7 -50.45 -14.47 0.36
C ILE A 7 -48.92 -14.43 0.49
N LEU A 8 -48.27 -15.52 0.05
CA LEU A 8 -46.82 -15.62 -0.16
C LEU A 8 -46.38 -14.69 -1.30
N SER A 9 -45.23 -14.06 -1.15
CA SER A 9 -44.38 -13.68 -2.29
C SER A 9 -42.93 -13.91 -1.90
N THR A 10 -42.36 -14.92 -2.54
CA THR A 10 -40.94 -15.24 -2.61
C THR A 10 -40.17 -14.16 -3.39
N VAL A 11 -38.84 -14.26 -3.31
CA VAL A 11 -37.84 -13.67 -4.23
C VAL A 11 -37.56 -12.17 -3.92
N MET A 12 -36.37 -11.71 -3.56
CA MET A 12 -35.01 -12.15 -3.89
C MET A 12 -34.08 -11.95 -2.69
N MET A 13 -33.18 -12.91 -2.47
CA MET A 13 -31.89 -12.62 -1.85
C MET A 13 -31.16 -11.63 -2.75
N SER A 14 -31.29 -10.33 -2.44
CA SER A 14 -30.31 -9.35 -2.89
C SER A 14 -29.04 -9.60 -2.09
N VAL A 15 -28.24 -10.58 -2.53
CA VAL A 15 -26.78 -10.51 -2.40
C VAL A 15 -26.38 -9.30 -3.24
N GLY A 16 -26.56 -8.12 -2.66
CA GLY A 16 -25.97 -6.91 -3.16
C GLY A 16 -24.49 -7.19 -3.19
N PHE A 17 -23.97 -7.34 -4.41
CA PHE A 17 -22.56 -7.41 -4.71
C PHE A 17 -21.86 -6.42 -3.78
N ALA A 18 -21.09 -6.96 -2.83
CA ALA A 18 -20.09 -6.18 -2.15
C ALA A 18 -19.12 -5.76 -3.24
N ASN A 19 -19.43 -4.63 -3.88
CA ASN A 19 -18.48 -3.85 -4.62
C ASN A 19 -17.36 -3.64 -3.62
N THR A 20 -16.27 -4.40 -3.76
CA THR A 20 -15.00 -4.05 -3.16
C THR A 20 -14.63 -2.72 -3.78
N ALA A 21 -15.17 -1.63 -3.23
CA ALA A 21 -14.76 -0.29 -3.57
C ALA A 21 -13.26 -0.29 -3.30
N GLN A 22 -12.47 -0.35 -4.37
CA GLN A 22 -11.02 -0.26 -4.29
C GLN A 22 -10.76 0.99 -3.45
N ALA A 23 -10.23 0.79 -2.23
CA ALA A 23 -10.05 1.90 -1.32
C ALA A 23 -9.20 2.97 -2.02
N ALA A 24 -9.62 4.22 -1.89
CA ALA A 24 -8.90 5.32 -2.49
C ALA A 24 -7.45 5.32 -1.96
N PRO A 25 -6.45 5.62 -2.81
CA PRO A 25 -5.08 5.72 -2.35
C PRO A 25 -4.94 6.71 -1.19
N ILE A 26 -4.01 6.42 -0.27
CA ILE A 26 -3.73 7.24 0.91
C ILE A 26 -2.37 7.92 0.79
N THR A 27 -2.24 9.09 1.39
CA THR A 27 -0.94 9.79 1.49
C THR A 27 -0.35 9.60 2.87
N VAL A 28 0.90 9.14 2.92
CA VAL A 28 1.66 8.92 4.15
C VAL A 28 2.82 9.90 4.19
N ASN A 29 2.98 10.61 5.31
CA ASN A 29 4.09 11.54 5.51
C ASN A 29 4.95 11.06 6.67
N GLY A 30 6.26 11.12 6.51
CA GLY A 30 7.19 10.78 7.57
C GLY A 30 8.64 10.87 7.12
N TYR A 31 9.48 10.04 7.71
CA TYR A 31 10.91 9.92 7.42
C TYR A 31 11.22 8.46 7.17
N VAL A 32 12.04 8.18 6.16
CA VAL A 32 12.53 6.81 5.95
C VAL A 32 13.52 6.50 7.06
N CYS A 33 13.32 5.36 7.73
CA CYS A 33 14.23 4.86 8.75
C CYS A 33 15.14 3.77 8.18
N ALA A 34 14.57 2.84 7.41
CA ALA A 34 15.31 1.79 6.73
C ALA A 34 14.57 1.39 5.46
N ALA A 35 15.32 0.82 4.53
CA ALA A 35 14.77 0.14 3.37
C ALA A 35 15.34 -1.28 3.32
N THR A 36 14.60 -2.23 2.76
CA THR A 36 15.07 -3.59 2.54
C THR A 36 14.58 -4.11 1.21
N TYR A 37 15.50 -4.65 0.40
CA TYR A 37 15.18 -5.24 -0.89
C TYR A 37 15.07 -6.76 -0.78
N THR A 38 13.99 -7.32 -1.32
CA THR A 38 13.75 -8.76 -1.38
C THR A 38 13.43 -9.17 -2.81
N ARG A 39 14.19 -10.12 -3.36
CA ARG A 39 13.99 -10.69 -4.71
C ARG A 39 12.98 -11.84 -4.76
N GLN A 40 12.44 -12.28 -3.63
CA GLN A 40 11.65 -13.49 -3.57
C GLN A 40 10.30 -13.33 -4.31
N PRO A 41 10.01 -14.18 -5.31
CA PRO A 41 8.73 -14.16 -6.00
C PRO A 41 7.61 -14.64 -5.09
N ASN A 42 6.47 -13.95 -5.10
CA ASN A 42 5.24 -14.40 -4.44
C ASN A 42 3.98 -13.78 -5.06
N LEU A 43 2.82 -14.32 -4.69
CA LEU A 43 1.52 -13.90 -5.23
C LEU A 43 1.10 -12.49 -4.79
N THR A 44 1.64 -11.99 -3.68
CA THR A 44 1.20 -10.72 -3.06
C THR A 44 2.07 -9.53 -3.45
N TYR A 45 3.37 -9.76 -3.62
CA TYR A 45 4.42 -8.76 -3.82
C TYR A 45 5.18 -8.96 -5.15
N GLY A 46 4.85 -10.00 -5.93
CA GLY A 46 5.23 -10.11 -7.34
C GLY A 46 6.60 -10.72 -7.47
N GLN A 47 7.41 -10.25 -8.43
CA GLN A 47 8.81 -10.70 -8.63
C GLN A 47 9.78 -10.11 -7.57
N GLY A 48 9.34 -10.04 -6.32
CA GLY A 48 10.01 -9.38 -5.20
C GLY A 48 9.56 -7.93 -4.98
N TYR A 49 10.08 -7.31 -3.91
CA TYR A 49 9.66 -6.00 -3.44
C TYR A 49 10.76 -5.25 -2.71
N VAL A 50 10.58 -3.96 -2.53
CA VAL A 50 11.37 -3.14 -1.60
C VAL A 50 10.44 -2.64 -0.51
N VAL A 51 10.76 -2.93 0.75
CA VAL A 51 10.04 -2.38 1.89
C VAL A 51 10.74 -1.12 2.39
N VAL A 52 9.98 -0.10 2.71
CA VAL A 52 10.40 1.18 3.27
C VAL A 52 9.73 1.33 4.62
N GLN A 53 10.53 1.47 5.67
CA GLN A 53 10.05 1.73 7.03
C GLN A 53 9.93 3.22 7.25
N VAL A 54 8.74 3.70 7.60
CA VAL A 54 8.48 5.13 7.79
C VAL A 54 8.22 5.43 9.26
N TYR A 55 8.82 6.51 9.74
CA TYR A 55 8.70 7.02 11.11
C TYR A 55 8.21 8.47 11.11
N THR A 56 7.66 8.92 12.24
CA THR A 56 7.18 10.31 12.37
C THR A 56 8.30 11.34 12.50
N ALA A 57 9.53 10.92 12.81
CA ALA A 57 10.71 11.78 12.92
C ALA A 57 11.94 11.15 12.25
N ALA A 58 12.92 11.99 11.92
CA ALA A 58 14.18 11.59 11.29
C ALA A 58 15.01 10.65 12.17
N ASN A 59 15.96 9.94 11.54
CA ASN A 59 16.90 9.03 12.21
C ASN A 59 16.23 7.97 13.09
N CYS A 60 15.02 7.52 12.71
CA CYS A 60 14.26 6.50 13.45
C CYS A 60 13.89 6.86 14.90
N THR A 61 13.93 8.15 15.27
CA THR A 61 13.71 8.60 16.66
C THR A 61 12.23 8.77 17.04
N GLY A 62 11.34 8.77 16.05
CA GLY A 62 9.89 8.97 16.22
C GLY A 62 9.10 7.68 16.44
N SER A 63 7.79 7.78 16.29
CA SER A 63 6.90 6.60 16.27
C SER A 63 6.94 5.93 14.90
N PHE A 64 6.86 4.60 14.91
CA PHE A 64 6.69 3.82 13.69
C PHE A 64 5.33 4.14 13.04
N VAL A 65 5.35 4.53 11.77
CA VAL A 65 4.15 4.83 10.97
C VAL A 65 3.68 3.57 10.24
N GLY A 66 4.61 2.86 9.60
CA GLY A 66 4.27 1.68 8.81
C GLY A 66 5.41 1.20 7.92
N ASN A 67 5.18 0.01 7.36
CA ASN A 67 5.99 -0.56 6.29
C ASN A 67 5.24 -0.43 4.98
N TYR A 68 5.91 0.13 3.97
CA TYR A 68 5.33 0.38 2.65
C TYR A 68 6.20 -0.26 1.57
N TYR A 69 5.58 -0.74 0.49
CA TYR A 69 6.20 -1.69 -0.41
C TYR A 69 6.21 -1.17 -1.86
N TYR A 70 7.39 -1.04 -2.46
CA TYR A 70 7.51 -0.95 -3.91
C TYR A 70 7.35 -2.37 -4.49
N LEU A 71 6.20 -2.61 -5.10
CA LEU A 71 5.78 -3.93 -5.57
C LEU A 71 6.39 -4.28 -6.94
N GLY A 72 6.72 -5.55 -7.14
CA GLY A 72 7.20 -6.04 -8.43
C GLY A 72 6.07 -6.21 -9.45
N ALA A 73 6.46 -6.64 -10.66
CA ALA A 73 5.52 -7.04 -11.70
C ALA A 73 4.45 -8.01 -11.17
N SER A 74 3.20 -7.78 -11.60
CA SER A 74 2.00 -8.56 -11.25
C SER A 74 1.52 -8.49 -9.79
N ALA A 75 2.01 -7.56 -8.96
CA ALA A 75 1.59 -7.45 -7.55
C ALA A 75 0.67 -6.27 -7.21
N SER A 76 0.78 -5.15 -7.92
CA SER A 76 -0.10 -4.00 -7.65
C SER A 76 -1.49 -4.25 -8.22
N SER A 77 -2.51 -4.02 -7.39
CA SER A 77 -3.91 -4.01 -7.80
C SER A 77 -4.34 -2.65 -8.39
N ALA A 78 -3.58 -1.59 -8.11
CA ALA A 78 -3.84 -0.22 -8.60
C ALA A 78 -3.02 0.18 -9.84
N GLY A 79 -2.14 -0.70 -10.35
CA GLY A 79 -1.65 -0.66 -11.73
C GLY A 79 -0.20 -0.25 -11.94
N TYR A 80 0.50 0.34 -10.95
CA TYR A 80 1.93 0.64 -11.11
C TYR A 80 2.79 -0.53 -10.62
N GLN A 81 3.66 -1.01 -11.49
CA GLN A 81 4.53 -2.15 -11.21
C GLN A 81 5.96 -1.77 -11.51
N TYR A 82 6.86 -2.03 -10.57
CA TYR A 82 8.27 -1.71 -10.74
C TYR A 82 9.02 -2.91 -11.31
N SER A 83 9.79 -2.67 -12.37
CA SER A 83 10.80 -3.61 -12.82
C SER A 83 11.86 -3.83 -11.72
N GLU A 84 12.69 -4.84 -11.90
CA GLU A 84 13.74 -5.12 -10.93
C GLU A 84 14.76 -3.98 -10.81
N ALA A 85 15.19 -3.42 -11.94
CA ALA A 85 16.14 -2.31 -11.97
C ALA A 85 15.56 -1.05 -11.30
N GLU A 86 14.27 -0.75 -11.52
CA GLU A 86 13.60 0.36 -10.85
C GLU A 86 13.53 0.16 -9.34
N ARG A 87 13.22 -1.07 -8.87
CA ARG A 87 13.21 -1.39 -7.45
C ARG A 87 14.58 -1.19 -6.81
N LEU A 88 15.65 -1.64 -7.47
CA LEU A 88 17.02 -1.40 -6.99
C LEU A 88 17.30 0.10 -6.87
N GLY A 89 16.98 0.90 -7.88
CA GLY A 89 17.16 2.35 -7.82
C GLY A 89 16.26 3.05 -6.78
N LEU A 90 15.09 2.50 -6.47
CA LEU A 90 14.22 2.98 -5.39
C LEU A 90 14.75 2.60 -4.01
N PHE A 91 15.30 1.39 -3.87
CA PHE A 91 15.97 0.93 -2.65
C PHE A 91 17.19 1.81 -2.32
N GLU A 92 18.02 2.11 -3.31
CA GLU A 92 19.18 2.99 -3.15
C GLU A 92 18.74 4.40 -2.70
N ARG A 93 17.74 4.99 -3.36
CA ARG A 93 17.18 6.28 -2.98
C ARG A 93 16.58 6.28 -1.58
N ALA A 94 15.82 5.25 -1.21
CA ALA A 94 15.25 5.12 0.12
C ALA A 94 16.32 4.97 1.21
N THR A 95 17.40 4.24 0.92
CA THR A 95 18.55 4.06 1.83
C THR A 95 19.33 5.37 2.01
N GLN A 96 19.53 6.13 0.94
CA GLN A 96 20.13 7.45 1.00
C GLN A 96 19.26 8.41 1.83
N ALA A 97 17.95 8.43 1.57
CA ALA A 97 16.99 9.24 2.33
C ALA A 97 17.00 8.89 3.82
N ALA A 98 17.11 7.60 4.17
CA ALA A 98 17.24 7.14 5.55
C ALA A 98 18.50 7.68 6.23
N THR A 99 19.63 7.61 5.53
CA THR A 99 20.93 8.07 6.05
C THR A 99 20.96 9.59 6.23
N GLN A 100 20.28 10.33 5.35
CA GLN A 100 20.22 11.79 5.39
C GLN A 100 19.09 12.33 6.28
N GLY A 101 18.24 11.46 6.86
CA GLY A 101 17.07 11.89 7.62
C GLY A 101 16.08 12.70 6.78
N THR A 102 15.94 12.36 5.50
CA THR A 102 15.10 13.10 4.54
C THR A 102 13.63 12.81 4.76
N ARG A 103 12.79 13.85 4.66
CA ARG A 103 11.34 13.69 4.76
C ARG A 103 10.81 13.05 3.49
N VAL A 104 9.87 12.12 3.65
CA VAL A 104 9.22 11.39 2.57
C VAL A 104 7.71 11.59 2.63
N THR A 105 7.12 11.71 1.45
CA THR A 105 5.67 11.60 1.22
C THR A 105 5.44 10.42 0.29
N LEU A 106 4.72 9.41 0.76
CA LEU A 106 4.35 8.22 -0.01
C LEU A 106 2.89 8.32 -0.43
N TYR A 107 2.62 8.03 -1.69
CA TYR A 107 1.28 7.76 -2.18
C TYR A 107 1.10 6.25 -2.24
N VAL A 108 0.17 5.71 -1.47
CA VAL A 108 0.03 4.27 -1.21
C VAL A 108 -1.34 3.81 -1.68
N GLU A 109 -1.44 2.61 -2.25
CA GLU A 109 -2.69 1.93 -2.56
C GLU A 109 -3.64 1.97 -1.35
N GLY A 110 -4.94 2.09 -1.57
CA GLY A 110 -5.89 2.15 -0.45
C GLY A 110 -5.99 0.86 0.37
N SER A 111 -5.43 -0.25 -0.10
CA SER A 111 -5.18 -1.46 0.69
C SER A 111 -4.09 -1.26 1.76
N GLY A 112 -3.36 -0.15 1.71
CA GLY A 112 -2.51 0.38 2.78
C GLY A 112 -1.04 -0.01 2.71
N VAL A 113 -0.59 -0.72 1.67
CA VAL A 113 0.77 -1.29 1.63
C VAL A 113 1.57 -1.00 0.36
N GLY A 114 0.97 -1.05 -0.84
CA GLY A 114 1.69 -0.83 -2.10
C GLY A 114 1.97 0.64 -2.37
N ILE A 115 3.23 1.03 -2.58
CA ILE A 115 3.61 2.40 -2.96
C ILE A 115 3.35 2.58 -4.45
N LEU A 116 2.63 3.65 -4.79
CA LEU A 116 2.35 4.10 -6.15
C LEU A 116 3.30 5.23 -6.58
N ASP A 117 3.61 6.13 -5.65
CA ASP A 117 4.54 7.23 -5.88
C ASP A 117 5.26 7.61 -4.59
N THR A 118 6.47 8.16 -4.74
CA THR A 118 7.26 8.66 -3.62
C THR A 118 7.90 9.99 -3.96
N THR A 119 7.65 10.98 -3.09
CA THR A 119 8.33 12.26 -3.11
C THR A 119 9.26 12.37 -1.91
N TYR A 120 10.56 12.56 -2.17
CA TYR A 120 11.55 12.92 -1.16
C TYR A 120 11.71 14.44 -1.15
N ARG A 121 11.61 15.06 0.03
CA ARG A 121 11.91 16.49 0.21
C ARG A 121 13.17 16.64 1.03
N GLY A 122 14.26 17.02 0.36
CA GLY A 122 15.47 17.51 1.03
C GLY A 122 15.13 18.74 1.88
N ASN A 123 15.84 18.89 2.99
CA ASN A 123 15.85 20.13 3.76
C ASN A 123 16.58 21.22 3.00
#